data_AF-A0A7X2IAI4-F1
#
_entry.id   AF-A0A7X2IAI4-F1
#
_cell.length_a   1.000
_cell.length_b   1.000
_cell.length_c   1.000
_cell.angle_alpha   90.00
_cell.angle_beta   90.00
_cell.angle_gamma   90.00
#
_symmetry.space_group_name_H-M   'P 1'
#
loop_
_entity.id
_entity.type
_entity.pdbx_description
1 polymer ?
#
loop_
_entity_poly.entity_id
_entity_poly.type
_entity_poly.pdbx_seq_one_letter_code
_entity_poly.pdbx_strand_id
1 'polypeptide(L)' 'MKKKQALIEGVNRLKASHEQAATILQNIVHDVVRVSKGGEGLPERRDFRRYRRAIKELKLQCLQVEMVLAEFDRED' A
#
# COMPACT_ATOMS: atom_id res chain seq x y z
N MET A 1 8.00 11.07 -24.01
CA MET A 1 9.03 10.51 -23.10
C MET A 1 8.74 10.80 -21.62
N LYS A 2 8.53 12.07 -21.22
CA LYS A 2 8.27 12.44 -19.82
C LYS A 2 7.07 11.71 -19.17
N LYS A 3 5.93 11.63 -19.85
CA LYS A 3 4.74 10.91 -19.34
C LYS A 3 4.95 9.41 -19.14
N LYS A 4 5.64 8.74 -20.08
CA LYS A 4 5.98 7.30 -19.97
C LYS A 4 6.88 7.04 -18.76
N GLN A 5 7.86 7.92 -18.53
CA GLN A 5 8.72 7.83 -17.35
C GLN A 5 7.95 8.10 -16.06
N ALA A 6 7.08 9.11 -16.02
CA ALA A 6 6.22 9.38 -14.87
C ALA A 6 5.29 8.20 -14.54
N LEU A 7 4.76 7.51 -15.57
CA LEU A 7 3.96 6.31 -15.39
C LEU A 7 4.78 5.17 -14.78
N ILE A 8 5.99 4.90 -15.29
CA ILE A 8 6.88 3.87 -14.76
C ILE A 8 7.23 4.17 -13.29
N GLU A 9 7.59 5.41 -12.97
CA GLU A 9 7.90 5.82 -11.61
C GLU A 9 6.69 5.70 -10.69
N GLY A 10 5.51 6.12 -11.14
CA GLY A 10 4.26 6.02 -10.40
C GLY A 10 3.88 4.56 -10.10
N VAL A 11 3.93 3.68 -11.11
CA VAL A 11 3.64 2.25 -10.94
C VAL A 11 4.63 1.58 -9.98
N ASN A 12 5.91 1.94 -10.04
CA ASN A 12 6.92 1.42 -9.11
C ASN A 12 6.63 1.83 -7.66
N ARG A 13 6.27 3.11 -7.41
CA ARG A 13 5.90 3.59 -6.07
C ARG A 13 4.60 2.97 -5.56
N LEU A 14 3.63 2.79 -6.45
CA LEU A 14 2.38 2.09 -6.16
C LEU A 14 2.64 0.65 -5.72
N LYS A 15 3.45 -0.10 -6.47
CA LYS A 15 3.85 -1.46 -6.13
C LYS A 15 4.52 -1.53 -4.76
N ALA A 16 5.51 -0.68 -4.50
CA ALA A 16 6.21 -0.65 -3.22
C ALA A 16 5.26 -0.36 -2.04
N SER A 17 4.32 0.58 -2.22
CA SER A 17 3.31 0.90 -1.20
C SER A 17 2.34 -0.25 -0.94
N HIS A 18 1.98 -1.00 -1.99
CA HIS A 18 1.15 -2.19 -1.88
C HIS A 18 1.86 -3.29 -1.07
N GLU A 19 3.10 -3.60 -1.42
CA GLU A 19 3.92 -4.60 -0.72
C GLU A 19 4.12 -4.24 0.76
N GLN A 20 4.36 -2.96 1.06
CA GLN A 20 4.47 -2.47 2.43
C GLN A 20 3.16 -2.67 3.22
N ALA A 21 2.02 -2.27 2.66
CA ALA A 21 0.72 -2.42 3.31
C ALA A 21 0.39 -3.90 3.54
N ALA A 22 0.63 -4.75 2.55
CA ALA A 22 0.40 -6.20 2.63
C ALA A 22 1.25 -6.85 3.73
N THR A 23 2.53 -6.49 3.82
CA THR A 23 3.45 -7.01 4.84
C THR A 23 2.96 -6.66 6.26
N ILE A 24 2.53 -5.41 6.48
CA ILE A 24 2.03 -5.00 7.80
C ILE A 24 0.74 -5.75 8.15
N LEU A 25 -0.18 -5.93 7.20
CA LEU A 25 -1.40 -6.70 7.41
C LEU A 25 -1.09 -8.15 7.77
N GLN A 26 -0.17 -8.79 7.05
CA GLN A 26 0.22 -10.16 7.28
C GLN A 26 0.77 -10.35 8.70
N ASN A 27 1.58 -9.42 9.20
CA ASN A 27 2.08 -9.45 10.58
C ASN A 27 0.94 -9.37 11.60
N ILE A 28 -0.02 -8.46 11.39
CA ILE A 28 -1.20 -8.32 12.26
C ILE A 28 -2.01 -9.64 12.28
N VAL A 29 -2.26 -10.23 11.10
CA VAL A 29 -2.98 -11.50 10.98
C VAL A 29 -2.23 -12.63 11.68
N HIS A 30 -0.90 -12.71 11.51
CA HIS A 30 -0.07 -13.71 12.15
C HIS A 30 -0.16 -13.62 13.69
N ASP A 31 -0.07 -12.42 14.25
CA ASP A 31 -0.21 -12.20 15.69
C ASP A 31 -1.60 -12.61 16.20
N VAL A 32 -2.67 -12.24 15.48
CA VAL A 32 -4.04 -12.66 15.83
C VAL A 32 -4.20 -14.18 15.80
N VAL A 33 -3.67 -14.85 14.77
CA VAL A 33 -3.70 -16.31 14.67
C VAL A 33 -2.90 -16.96 15.80
N ARG A 34 -1.72 -16.42 16.14
CA ARG A 34 -0.90 -16.91 17.26
C ARG A 34 -1.68 -16.83 18.57
N VAL A 35 -2.38 -15.72 18.83
CA VAL A 35 -3.21 -15.57 20.03
C VAL A 35 -4.38 -16.56 20.05
N SER A 36 -5.03 -16.80 18.92
CA SER A 36 -6.12 -17.79 18.84
C SER A 36 -5.69 -19.23 19.19
N LYS A 37 -4.39 -19.53 19.07
CA LYS A 37 -3.80 -20.85 19.39
C LYS A 37 -3.23 -20.92 20.82
N GLY A 38 -3.54 -19.95 21.68
CA GLY A 38 -3.06 -19.91 23.06
C GLY A 38 -1.68 -19.25 23.24
N GLY A 39 -1.15 -18.59 22.20
CA GLY A 39 0.01 -17.73 22.33
C GLY A 39 -0.33 -16.38 22.97
N GLU A 40 0.69 -15.66 23.44
CA GLU A 40 0.54 -14.32 24.01
C GLU A 40 0.89 -13.21 23.00
N GLY A 41 0.47 -11.97 23.32
CA GLY A 41 0.79 -10.77 22.54
C GLY A 41 -0.20 -10.48 21.41
N LEU A 42 -1.14 -9.58 21.70
CA LEU A 42 -2.04 -8.98 20.70
C LEU A 42 -1.30 -7.91 19.88
N PRO A 43 -1.72 -7.66 18.63
CA PRO A 43 -1.20 -6.53 17.86
C PRO A 43 -1.38 -5.22 18.63
N GLU A 44 -0.35 -4.37 18.63
CA GLU A 44 -0.41 -3.11 19.35
C GLU A 44 -1.21 -2.07 18.55
N ARG A 45 -1.76 -1.06 19.25
CA ARG A 45 -2.34 0.13 18.59
C ARG A 45 -1.39 0.77 17.56
N ARG A 46 -0.08 0.64 17.76
CA ARG A 46 0.94 1.13 16.84
C ARG A 46 0.89 0.42 15.48
N ASP A 47 0.63 -0.88 15.45
CA ASP A 47 0.62 -1.69 14.23
C ASP A 47 -0.58 -1.33 13.35
N PHE A 48 -1.75 -1.19 13.94
CA PHE A 48 -2.94 -0.68 13.24
C PHE A 48 -2.73 0.76 12.72
N ARG A 49 -2.05 1.62 13.48
CA ARG A 49 -1.70 2.98 13.01
C ARG A 49 -0.74 2.94 11.82
N ARG A 50 0.25 2.05 11.84
CA ARG A 50 1.19 1.85 10.73
C ARG A 50 0.45 1.34 9.50
N TYR A 51 -0.42 0.34 9.65
CA TYR A 51 -1.23 -0.19 8.56
C TYR A 51 -2.13 0.88 7.94
N ARG A 52 -2.83 1.66 8.78
CA ARG A 52 -3.66 2.78 8.32
C ARG A 52 -2.87 3.84 7.56
N ARG A 53 -1.62 4.12 7.97
CA ARG A 53 -0.73 5.04 7.22
C ARG A 53 -0.32 4.45 5.88
N ALA A 54 0.06 3.17 5.84
CA ALA A 54 0.42 2.49 4.59
C ALA A 54 -0.76 2.46 3.59
N ILE A 55 -2.00 2.24 4.06
CA ILE A 55 -3.19 2.34 3.21
C ILE A 55 -3.38 3.75 2.65
N LYS A 56 -3.14 4.80 3.45
CA LYS A 56 -3.26 6.18 2.98
C LYS A 56 -2.23 6.50 1.90
N GLU A 57 -0.99 6.04 2.07
CA GLU A 57 0.06 6.17 1.07
C GLU A 57 -0.32 5.44 -0.22
N LEU A 58 -0.74 4.18 -0.10
CA LEU A 58 -1.20 3.37 -1.23
C LEU A 58 -2.31 4.08 -2.03
N LYS A 59 -3.33 4.62 -1.34
CA LYS A 59 -4.41 5.38 -1.98
C LYS A 59 -3.91 6.61 -2.74
N LEU A 60 -2.94 7.32 -2.17
CA LEU A 60 -2.33 8.47 -2.83
C LEU A 60 -1.58 8.04 -4.10
N GLN A 61 -0.82 6.95 -4.04
CA GLN A 61 -0.11 6.42 -5.20
C GLN A 61 -1.09 5.93 -6.30
N CYS A 62 -2.22 5.32 -5.93
CA CYS A 62 -3.27 4.97 -6.90
C CYS A 62 -3.78 6.21 -7.64
N LEU A 63 -4.16 7.26 -6.91
CA LEU A 63 -4.65 8.51 -7.50
C LEU A 63 -3.61 9.15 -8.43
N GLN A 64 -2.33 9.14 -8.04
CA GLN A 64 -1.25 9.69 -8.87
C GLN A 64 -1.09 8.93 -10.19
N VAL A 65 -1.15 7.59 -10.16
CA VAL A 65 -1.09 6.77 -11.37
C VAL A 65 -2.33 6.98 -12.24
N GLU A 66 -3.52 7.04 -11.64
CA GLU A 66 -4.78 7.32 -12.36
C GLU A 66 -4.74 8.67 -13.08
N MET A 67 -4.22 9.72 -12.44
CA MET A 67 -4.05 11.04 -13.08
C MET A 67 -3.14 10.98 -14.31
N VAL A 68 -2.00 10.29 -14.20
CA VAL A 68 -1.08 10.13 -15.34
C VAL A 68 -1.74 9.36 -16.48
N LEU A 69 -2.48 8.28 -16.17
CA LEU A 69 -3.21 7.50 -17.18
C LEU A 69 -4.29 8.36 -17.87
N ALA A 70 -5.06 9.15 -17.12
CA ALA A 70 -6.05 10.05 -17.68
C ALA A 70 -5.45 11.13 -18.59
N GLU A 71 -4.18 11.52 -18.38
CA GLU A 71 -3.45 12.41 -19.30
C GLU A 71 -3.02 11.73 -20.61
N PHE A 72 -2.94 10.40 -20.65
CA PHE A 72 -2.73 9.64 -21.89
C PHE A 72 -4.05 9.54 -22.68
N ASP A 73 -5.17 9.23 -22.01
CA ASP A 73 -6.48 9.05 -22.65
C ASP A 73 -7.04 10.33 -23.34
N ARG A 74 -6.53 11.51 -22.98
CA ARG A 74 -6.95 12.80 -23.58
C ARG A 74 -6.21 13.17 -24.86
N GLU A 75 -5.16 12.42 -25.22
CA GLU A 75 -4.34 12.68 -26.40
C GLU A 75 -4.68 11.79 -27.60
N ASP A 76 -5.64 10.86 -27.44
CA ASP A 76 -6.32 10.09 -28.50
C ASP A 76 -7.71 10.68 -28.79
#